data_AF-A0ABD2QF50-F1
#
_entry.id   AF-A0ABD2QF50-F1
#
_cell.length_a   1.000
_cell.length_b   1.000
_cell.length_c   1.000
_cell.angle_alpha   90.00
_cell.angle_beta   90.00
_cell.angle_gamma   90.00
#
_symmetry.space_group_name_H-M   'P 1'
#
loop_
_entity.id
_entity.type
_entity.pdbx_description
1 polymer ?
#
loop_
_entity_poly.entity_id
_entity_poly.type
_entity_poly.pdbx_seq_one_letter_code
_entity_poly.pdbx_strand_id
1 'polypeptide(L)'
;MLSQGRNRWVVYGKIGWDYEGSCVPPEWHRWLHYIGDHIPSSADESSKKQWYLEHKMNSTLDLDKKYTPYTTTKPKIQEWDPSSVKK
;
A
#
# COMPACT_ATOMS: atom_id res chain seq x y z
N MET A 1 -35.67 -0.08 13.49
CA MET A 1 -34.24 -0.08 13.85
C MET A 1 -33.46 0.20 12.58
N LEU A 2 -33.01 1.44 12.37
CA LEU A 2 -32.27 1.79 11.15
C LEU A 2 -30.89 1.13 11.24
N SER A 3 -30.57 0.30 10.27
CA SER A 3 -29.28 -0.38 10.12
C SER A 3 -28.17 0.67 9.90
N GLN A 4 -27.54 1.13 10.99
CA GLN A 4 -26.37 2.01 10.89
C GLN A 4 -25.20 1.23 10.24
N GLY A 5 -24.52 1.85 9.27
CA GLY A 5 -23.33 1.28 8.63
C GLY A 5 -23.52 0.63 7.25
N ARG A 6 -24.74 0.60 6.69
CA ARG A 6 -25.01 0.05 5.33
C ARG A 6 -25.29 1.10 4.26
N ASN A 7 -25.13 2.38 4.58
CA ASN A 7 -25.41 3.48 3.66
C ASN A 7 -24.19 3.93 2.83
N ARG A 8 -23.01 3.33 3.03
CA ARG A 8 -21.81 3.54 2.21
C ARG A 8 -21.30 2.17 1.74
N TRP A 9 -21.07 2.03 0.44
CA TRP A 9 -20.53 0.81 -0.16
C TRP A 9 -19.69 1.16 -1.39
N VAL A 10 -18.90 0.18 -1.83
CA VAL A 10 -18.08 0.27 -3.05
C VAL A 10 -18.41 -0.92 -3.94
N VAL A 11 -18.42 -0.69 -5.25
CA VAL A 11 -18.42 -1.76 -6.26
C VAL A 11 -17.04 -1.75 -6.89
N TYR A 12 -16.28 -2.83 -6.70
CA TYR A 12 -14.93 -2.94 -7.24
C TYR A 12 -14.97 -3.02 -8.78
N GLY A 13 -13.93 -2.48 -9.41
CA GLY A 13 -13.79 -2.45 -10.87
C GLY A 13 -13.47 -3.83 -11.48
N LYS A 14 -12.82 -3.84 -12.65
CA LYS A 14 -12.46 -5.07 -13.39
C LYS A 14 -11.31 -5.85 -12.73
N ILE A 15 -11.51 -6.32 -11.50
CA ILE A 15 -10.59 -7.18 -10.73
C ILE A 15 -11.10 -8.65 -10.73
N GLY A 16 -12.22 -8.91 -11.41
CA GLY A 16 -12.81 -10.25 -11.49
C GLY A 16 -13.35 -10.70 -10.13
N TRP A 17 -13.03 -11.93 -9.74
CA TRP A 17 -13.46 -12.52 -8.47
C TRP A 17 -12.47 -12.28 -7.31
N ASP A 18 -11.29 -11.74 -7.61
CA ASP A 18 -10.21 -11.52 -6.63
C ASP A 18 -10.27 -10.13 -6.00
N TYR A 19 -11.47 -9.57 -5.84
CA TYR A 19 -11.65 -8.28 -5.18
C TYR A 19 -11.39 -8.41 -3.67
N GLU A 20 -10.69 -7.44 -3.10
CA GLU A 20 -10.30 -7.43 -1.69
C GLU A 20 -10.55 -6.06 -1.07
N GLY A 21 -10.75 -6.02 0.25
CA GLY A 21 -10.88 -4.78 1.01
C GLY A 21 -9.70 -3.82 0.82
N SER A 22 -8.49 -4.35 0.61
CA SER A 22 -7.27 -3.56 0.41
C SER A 22 -7.25 -2.79 -0.92
N CYS A 23 -8.14 -3.08 -1.87
CA CYS A 23 -8.23 -2.39 -3.16
C CYS A 23 -8.85 -0.99 -3.05
N VAL A 24 -9.38 -0.61 -1.88
CA VAL A 24 -9.92 0.74 -1.66
C VAL A 24 -8.76 1.70 -1.40
N PRO A 25 -8.60 2.75 -2.22
CA PRO A 25 -7.49 3.67 -2.05
C PRO A 25 -7.69 4.57 -0.81
N PRO A 26 -6.61 5.18 -0.27
CA PRO A 26 -6.65 5.86 1.03
C PRO A 26 -7.67 7.00 1.12
N GLU A 27 -7.89 7.72 0.02
CA GLU A 27 -8.85 8.82 -0.06
C GLU A 27 -10.29 8.32 0.13
N TRP A 28 -10.63 7.18 -0.48
CA TRP A 28 -11.95 6.56 -0.37
C TRP A 28 -12.12 5.79 0.94
N HIS A 29 -11.03 5.25 1.49
CA HIS A 29 -11.03 4.52 2.76
C HIS A 29 -11.61 5.39 3.90
N ARG A 30 -11.21 6.67 3.99
CA ARG A 30 -11.72 7.58 5.03
C ARG A 30 -13.25 7.74 4.96
N TRP A 31 -13.79 7.93 3.75
CA TRP A 31 -15.22 8.08 3.53
C TRP A 31 -15.97 6.78 3.77
N LEU A 32 -15.48 5.67 3.22
CA LEU A 32 -16.14 4.36 3.32
C LEU A 32 -16.25 3.88 4.77
N HIS A 33 -15.23 4.15 5.60
CA HIS A 33 -15.18 3.72 7.00
C HIS A 33 -15.74 4.73 8.01
N TYR A 34 -16.50 5.74 7.57
CA TYR A 34 -17.10 6.77 8.46
C TYR A 34 -16.08 7.54 9.32
N ILE A 35 -14.81 7.61 8.89
CA ILE A 35 -13.77 8.40 9.55
C ILE A 35 -13.91 9.89 9.18
N GLY A 36 -14.52 10.18 8.03
CA GLY A 36 -14.90 11.53 7.64
C GLY A 36 -16.01 11.53 6.60
N ASP A 37 -16.64 12.69 6.43
CA ASP A 37 -17.73 12.90 5.48
C ASP A 37 -17.27 13.49 4.14
N HIS A 38 -15.97 13.80 4.03
CA HIS A 38 -15.37 14.30 2.80
C HIS A 38 -15.41 13.22 1.71
N ILE A 39 -16.07 13.53 0.59
CA ILE A 39 -16.11 12.67 -0.59
C ILE A 39 -14.91 13.04 -1.47
N PRO A 40 -14.01 12.10 -1.79
CA PRO A 40 -12.88 12.37 -2.68
C PRO A 40 -13.33 12.90 -4.04
N SER A 41 -12.71 13.98 -4.50
CA SER A 41 -12.96 14.60 -5.80
C SER A 41 -11.69 14.63 -6.66
N SER A 42 -11.84 14.83 -7.97
CA SER A 42 -10.69 14.97 -8.87
C SER A 42 -9.78 16.17 -8.53
N ALA A 43 -10.31 17.18 -7.83
CA ALA A 43 -9.49 18.30 -7.36
C ALA A 43 -8.51 17.89 -6.26
N ASP A 44 -8.85 16.88 -5.45
CA ASP A 44 -7.99 16.40 -4.36
C ASP A 44 -6.75 15.67 -4.87
N GLU A 45 -6.79 15.12 -6.09
CA GLU A 45 -5.63 14.51 -6.73
C GLU A 45 -4.49 15.53 -6.93
N SER A 46 -4.84 16.80 -7.18
CA SER A 46 -3.86 17.88 -7.34
C SER A 46 -3.14 18.26 -6.02
N SER A 47 -3.68 17.82 -4.88
CA SER A 47 -3.10 18.08 -3.54
C SER A 47 -2.08 17.03 -3.09
N LYS A 48 -1.89 15.96 -3.87
CA LYS A 48 -0.94 14.87 -3.58
C LYS A 48 0.49 15.44 -3.48
N LYS A 49 1.20 15.10 -2.40
CA LYS A 49 2.60 15.53 -2.22
C LYS A 49 3.50 14.70 -3.13
N GLN A 50 4.68 15.24 -3.46
CA GLN A 50 5.63 14.59 -4.37
C GLN A 50 6.10 13.20 -3.91
N TRP A 51 6.04 12.91 -2.62
CA TRP A 51 6.46 11.63 -2.04
C TRP A 51 5.31 10.62 -1.94
N TYR A 52 4.09 10.96 -2.36
CA TYR A 52 2.97 10.03 -2.33
C TYR A 52 3.21 8.93 -3.37
N LEU A 53 3.04 7.69 -2.93
CA LEU A 53 3.07 6.55 -3.83
C LEU A 53 1.67 6.29 -4.38
N GLU A 54 1.62 5.74 -5.59
CA GLU A 54 0.39 5.21 -6.16
C GLU A 54 -0.14 4.08 -5.26
N HIS A 55 -1.45 4.06 -5.05
CA HIS A 55 -2.09 3.02 -4.26
C HIS A 55 -1.87 1.65 -4.91
N LYS A 56 -1.43 0.70 -4.10
CA LYS A 56 -1.30 -0.71 -4.48
C LYS A 56 -2.08 -1.55 -3.47
N MET A 57 -2.83 -2.52 -3.99
CA MET A 57 -3.50 -3.52 -3.15
C MET A 57 -2.47 -4.38 -2.41
N ASN A 58 -2.93 -5.06 -1.37
CA ASN A 58 -2.11 -5.96 -0.58
C ASN A 58 -1.56 -7.12 -1.44
N SER A 59 -0.25 -7.35 -1.39
CA SER A 59 0.45 -8.41 -2.12
C SER A 59 0.93 -9.56 -1.23
N THR A 60 0.42 -9.67 0.00
CA THR A 60 0.92 -10.66 0.99
C THR A 60 0.83 -12.11 0.50
N LEU A 61 -0.18 -12.45 -0.32
CA LEU A 61 -0.35 -13.79 -0.89
C LEU A 61 0.46 -14.05 -2.17
N ASP A 62 1.00 -12.99 -2.80
CA ASP A 62 1.82 -13.09 -4.01
C ASP A 62 3.27 -13.40 -3.62
N LEU A 63 3.76 -14.58 -4.03
CA LEU A 63 5.11 -15.06 -3.69
C LEU A 63 6.22 -14.11 -4.14
N ASP A 64 6.04 -13.47 -5.29
CA ASP A 64 7.05 -12.60 -5.92
C ASP A 64 6.95 -11.15 -5.43
N LYS A 65 5.76 -10.72 -4.99
CA LYS A 65 5.49 -9.32 -4.62
C LYS A 65 5.29 -9.09 -3.13
N LYS A 66 5.28 -10.12 -2.29
CA LYS A 66 5.17 -9.96 -0.83
C LYS A 66 6.38 -9.23 -0.27
N TYR A 67 6.15 -8.48 0.80
CA TYR A 67 7.22 -7.86 1.55
C TYR A 67 8.11 -8.92 2.21
N THR A 68 9.42 -8.85 1.95
CA THR A 68 10.43 -9.70 2.60
C THR A 68 11.40 -8.80 3.37
N PRO A 69 11.50 -8.95 4.70
CA PRO A 69 12.41 -8.14 5.48
C PRO A 69 13.87 -8.52 5.18
N TYR A 70 14.77 -7.54 5.22
CA TYR A 70 16.21 -7.72 5.06
C TYR A 70 16.96 -6.76 6.00
N THR A 71 18.24 -7.05 6.24
CA THR A 71 19.09 -6.11 6.99
C THR A 71 19.33 -4.86 6.15
N THR A 72 18.86 -3.71 6.62
CA THR A 72 19.18 -2.40 6.03
C THR A 72 20.58 -1.93 6.42
N THR A 73 21.25 -2.66 7.34
CA THR A 73 22.60 -2.35 7.81
C THR A 73 23.66 -3.19 7.11
N LYS A 74 24.81 -2.57 6.83
CA LYS A 74 26.01 -3.25 6.37
C LYS A 74 26.63 -4.07 7.52
N PRO A 75 27.37 -5.15 7.23
CA PRO A 75 28.09 -5.89 8.27
C PRO A 75 29.08 -4.97 8.98
N LYS A 76 29.06 -5.01 10.33
CA LYS A 76 29.89 -4.15 11.18
C LYS A 76 31.37 -4.55 11.13
N ILE A 77 31.64 -5.84 10.99
CA ILE A 77 32.99 -6.39 10.91
C ILE A 77 33.26 -6.68 9.44
N GLN A 78 34.39 -6.18 8.94
CA GLN A 78 34.88 -6.49 7.62
C GLN A 78 35.89 -7.64 7.75
N GLU A 79 35.62 -8.74 7.06
CA GLU A 79 36.56 -9.87 7.01
C GLU A 79 37.78 -9.50 6.15
N TRP A 80 38.93 -10.06 6.51
CA TRP A 80 40.13 -9.89 5.72
C TRP A 80 40.08 -10.77 4.47
N ASP A 81 40.24 -10.18 3.28
CA ASP A 81 40.30 -10.90 2.00
C ASP A 81 41.77 -11.18 1.60
N PRO A 82 42.22 -12.47 1.60
CA PRO A 82 43.59 -12.85 1.23
C PRO A 82 43.96 -12.53 -0.22
N SER A 83 42.99 -12.41 -1.12
CA SER A 83 43.23 -12.21 -2.56
C SER A 83 43.27 -10.73 -2.97
N SER A 84 43.03 -9.82 -2.04
CA SER A 84 42.96 -8.38 -2.28
C SER A 84 44.31 -7.72 -2.62
N VAL A 85 45.42 -8.40 -2.33
CA VAL A 85 46.76 -7.96 -2.72
C VAL A 85 46.99 -8.33 -4.20
N LYS A 86 46.73 -7.38 -5.10
CA LYS A 86 47.13 -7.51 -6.50
C LYS A 86 48.65 -7.57 -6.60
N LYS A 87 49.17 -8.53 -7.39
CA LYS A 87 50.57 -8.57 -7.83
C LYS A 87 50.91 -7.39 -8.71
#